data_AF-A0A7Y3TPC6-F1
#
_entry.id   AF-A0A7Y3TPC6-F1
#
_cell.length_a   1.000
_cell.length_b   1.000
_cell.length_c   1.000
_cell.angle_alpha   90.00
_cell.angle_beta   90.00
_cell.angle_gamma   90.00
#
_symmetry.space_group_name_H-M   'P 1'
#
loop_
_entity.id
_entity.type
_entity.pdbx_description
1 polymer ?
#
loop_
_entity_poly.entity_id
_entity_poly.type
_entity_poly.pdbx_seq_one_letter_code
_entity_poly.pdbx_strand_id
1 'polypeptide(L)'
;MPVTAPEFVLYAQHGWADDCRAMRSLAQTLATSEALIVAPSLGFIKTWLRIEPLIQAVEQLVINTTLQSPDLPMRIVGHSLGGLIWLEILDRHPEWWSRVESIVLVGSPVGGADLARALDPMKLGLGIARDLGANRRPLAEAIAAQIPMLVIAGDVDDGSDGTVPIAATKVFGAEFVSITRVTHSALKNHPAVAAAIRQFWDLPKDRIAQPMEPDLSILLIRRLQAIDGMTDGHRRGFNQSSLFLTLEDGTTLRTWKNPWGIDHVFVACSEGTCLYSGFVGWGHVRELQETLESLKLTISS
;
A
#
# COMPACT_ATOMS: atom_id res chain seq x y z
N MET A 1 -29.94 -25.64 13.58
CA MET A 1 -30.18 -24.77 12.41
C MET A 1 -29.39 -25.35 11.24
N PRO A 2 -29.92 -25.36 10.01
CA PRO A 2 -29.15 -25.85 8.86
C PRO A 2 -27.89 -24.99 8.68
N VAL A 3 -26.75 -25.64 8.45
CA VAL A 3 -25.50 -24.96 8.09
C VAL A 3 -25.69 -24.43 6.67
N THR A 4 -25.77 -23.12 6.49
CA THR A 4 -25.83 -22.50 5.17
C THR A 4 -24.46 -22.64 4.49
N ALA A 5 -24.47 -22.89 3.17
CA ALA A 5 -23.24 -23.00 2.39
C ALA A 5 -22.52 -21.64 2.34
N PRO A 6 -21.18 -21.62 2.29
CA PRO A 6 -20.45 -20.36 2.22
C PRO A 6 -20.71 -19.65 0.87
N GLU A 7 -20.80 -18.32 0.90
CA GLU A 7 -20.97 -17.44 -0.27
C GLU A 7 -19.64 -17.00 -0.87
N PHE A 8 -18.55 -16.96 -0.08
CA PHE A 8 -17.22 -16.55 -0.54
C PHE A 8 -16.11 -17.14 0.35
N VAL A 9 -14.88 -17.09 -0.18
CA VAL A 9 -13.65 -17.36 0.59
C VAL A 9 -13.03 -16.04 1.02
N LEU A 10 -12.81 -15.87 2.33
CA LEU A 10 -12.11 -14.71 2.90
C LEU A 10 -10.68 -15.09 3.25
N TYR A 11 -9.74 -14.62 2.45
CA TYR A 11 -8.32 -14.75 2.75
C TYR A 11 -7.84 -13.58 3.61
N ALA A 12 -7.21 -13.89 4.76
CA ALA A 12 -6.65 -12.89 5.65
C ALA A 12 -5.18 -13.20 5.97
N GLN A 13 -4.27 -12.36 5.49
CA GLN A 13 -2.83 -12.59 5.57
C GLN A 13 -2.12 -11.60 6.49
N HIS A 14 -1.42 -12.13 7.49
CA HIS A 14 -0.61 -11.35 8.42
C HIS A 14 0.70 -10.86 7.79
N GLY A 15 1.29 -9.85 8.44
CA GLY A 15 2.54 -9.24 8.03
C GLY A 15 3.80 -9.93 8.54
N TRP A 16 4.90 -9.17 8.47
CA TRP A 16 6.22 -9.58 8.90
C TRP A 16 6.34 -9.74 10.42
N ALA A 17 7.14 -10.71 10.87
CA ALA A 17 7.42 -10.99 12.28
C ALA A 17 6.13 -11.13 13.13
N ASP A 18 5.14 -11.86 12.58
CA ASP A 18 3.80 -11.95 13.14
C ASP A 18 3.20 -13.37 12.99
N ASP A 19 1.99 -13.55 13.51
CA ASP A 19 1.17 -14.74 13.31
C ASP A 19 -0.26 -14.42 12.87
N CYS A 20 -1.02 -15.48 12.56
CA CYS A 20 -2.37 -15.38 12.01
C CYS A 20 -3.45 -14.89 13.00
N ARG A 21 -3.20 -14.78 14.32
CA ARG A 21 -4.27 -14.63 15.32
C ARG A 21 -5.06 -13.32 15.15
N ALA A 22 -4.35 -12.20 15.00
CA ALA A 22 -4.99 -10.89 14.85
C ALA A 22 -5.78 -10.79 13.54
N MET A 23 -5.17 -11.20 12.42
CA MET A 23 -5.85 -11.21 11.12
C MET A 23 -7.03 -12.18 11.07
N ARG A 24 -6.94 -13.33 11.76
CA ARG A 24 -8.08 -14.24 11.92
C ARG A 24 -9.21 -13.59 12.72
N SER A 25 -8.88 -12.85 13.78
CA SER A 25 -9.88 -12.10 14.55
C SER A 25 -10.57 -11.02 13.72
N LEU A 26 -9.83 -10.30 12.87
CA LEU A 26 -10.40 -9.39 11.89
C LEU A 26 -11.30 -10.12 10.90
N ALA A 27 -10.83 -11.22 10.32
CA ALA A 27 -11.61 -12.02 9.37
C ALA A 27 -12.90 -12.57 9.98
N GLN A 28 -12.87 -13.03 11.23
CA GLN A 28 -14.06 -13.47 11.97
C GLN A 28 -15.04 -12.33 12.25
N THR A 29 -14.52 -11.12 12.46
CA THR A 29 -15.35 -9.92 12.60
C THR A 29 -16.00 -9.54 11.27
N LEU A 30 -15.29 -9.72 10.16
CA LEU A 30 -15.76 -9.40 8.81
C LEU A 30 -16.69 -10.45 8.21
N ALA A 31 -16.49 -11.71 8.56
CA ALA A 31 -17.27 -12.82 8.08
C ALA A 31 -18.73 -12.69 8.56
N THR A 32 -19.66 -12.78 7.61
CA THR A 32 -21.03 -13.24 7.91
C THR A 32 -20.97 -14.74 8.26
N SER A 33 -22.09 -15.34 8.69
CA SER A 33 -22.17 -16.80 8.94
C SER A 33 -21.82 -17.68 7.74
N GLU A 34 -21.53 -17.08 6.59
CA GLU A 34 -21.43 -17.69 5.26
C GLU A 34 -20.07 -17.45 4.60
N ALA A 35 -19.02 -17.10 5.34
CA ALA A 35 -17.67 -16.98 4.77
C ALA A 35 -16.79 -18.18 5.13
N LEU A 36 -16.11 -18.77 4.15
CA LEU A 36 -15.00 -19.69 4.40
C LEU A 36 -13.74 -18.86 4.72
N ILE A 37 -13.36 -18.79 5.99
CA ILE A 37 -12.18 -18.01 6.42
C ILE A 37 -10.90 -18.83 6.24
N VAL A 38 -9.94 -18.26 5.51
CA VAL A 38 -8.59 -18.80 5.37
C VAL A 38 -7.55 -17.78 5.83
N ALA A 39 -6.96 -18.03 7.01
CA ALA A 39 -5.96 -17.17 7.61
C ALA A 39 -4.74 -18.00 8.03
N PRO A 40 -3.83 -18.33 7.10
CA PRO A 40 -2.66 -19.15 7.40
C PRO A 40 -1.66 -18.38 8.26
N SER A 41 -0.87 -19.12 9.03
CA SER A 41 0.33 -18.59 9.68
C SER A 41 1.53 -18.96 8.83
N LEU A 42 2.28 -17.97 8.36
CA LEU A 42 3.52 -18.16 7.60
C LEU A 42 4.75 -18.32 8.51
N GLY A 43 4.56 -18.13 9.82
CA GLY A 43 5.56 -18.34 10.86
C GLY A 43 6.51 -17.16 11.01
N PHE A 44 6.79 -16.80 12.27
CA PHE A 44 7.58 -15.62 12.64
C PHE A 44 8.94 -15.58 11.93
N ILE A 45 9.77 -16.62 12.09
CA ILE A 45 11.16 -16.64 11.61
C ILE A 45 11.24 -16.64 10.07
N LYS A 46 10.35 -17.38 9.39
CA LYS A 46 10.38 -17.50 7.92
C LYS A 46 10.18 -16.15 7.24
N THR A 47 9.39 -15.27 7.85
CA THR A 47 9.16 -13.92 7.31
C THR A 47 10.42 -13.04 7.30
N TRP A 48 11.50 -13.42 7.98
CA TRP A 48 12.77 -12.67 7.95
C TRP A 48 13.67 -13.00 6.76
N LEU A 49 13.41 -14.11 6.05
CA LEU A 49 14.36 -14.66 5.07
C LEU A 49 14.18 -14.07 3.67
N ARG A 50 13.04 -14.33 3.03
CA ARG A 50 12.70 -13.89 1.67
C ARG A 50 11.19 -13.90 1.52
N ILE A 51 10.64 -13.02 0.68
CA ILE A 51 9.20 -13.02 0.40
C ILE A 51 8.78 -14.23 -0.46
N GLU A 52 9.66 -14.72 -1.35
CA GLU A 52 9.32 -15.74 -2.36
C GLU A 52 8.75 -17.06 -1.78
N PRO A 53 9.34 -17.70 -0.76
CA PRO A 53 8.76 -18.92 -0.19
C PRO A 53 7.43 -18.68 0.53
N LEU A 54 7.18 -17.45 0.99
CA LEU A 54 5.92 -17.05 1.63
C LEU A 54 4.82 -16.92 0.59
N ILE A 55 5.14 -16.35 -0.58
CA ILE A 55 4.26 -16.28 -1.75
C ILE A 55 3.84 -17.68 -2.16
N GLN A 56 4.80 -18.58 -2.38
CA GLN A 56 4.52 -19.97 -2.77
C GLN A 56 3.64 -20.70 -1.76
N ALA A 57 3.85 -20.47 -0.45
CA ALA A 57 3.04 -21.10 0.58
C ALA A 57 1.56 -20.65 0.54
N VAL A 58 1.32 -19.36 0.31
CA VAL A 58 -0.05 -18.82 0.18
C VAL A 58 -0.67 -19.25 -1.15
N GLU A 59 0.08 -19.22 -2.24
CA GLU A 59 -0.33 -19.66 -3.58
C GLU A 59 -0.84 -21.12 -3.56
N GLN A 60 -0.07 -22.04 -2.98
CA GLN A 60 -0.49 -23.44 -2.85
C GLN A 60 -1.76 -23.60 -2.01
N LEU A 61 -1.95 -22.75 -1.00
CA LEU A 61 -3.17 -22.74 -0.21
C LEU A 61 -4.37 -22.25 -1.03
N VAL A 62 -4.20 -21.25 -1.89
CA VAL A 62 -5.26 -20.76 -2.79
C VAL A 62 -5.64 -21.83 -3.81
N ILE A 63 -4.65 -22.52 -4.40
CA ILE A 63 -4.88 -23.64 -5.31
C ILE A 63 -5.71 -24.73 -4.62
N ASN A 64 -5.30 -25.17 -3.43
CA ASN A 64 -6.00 -26.20 -2.69
C ASN A 64 -7.43 -25.80 -2.30
N THR A 65 -7.62 -24.56 -1.86
CA THR A 65 -8.95 -24.04 -1.49
C THR A 65 -9.84 -23.93 -2.72
N THR A 66 -9.29 -23.48 -3.85
CA THR A 66 -9.98 -23.39 -5.14
C THR A 66 -10.40 -24.76 -5.67
N LEU A 67 -9.58 -25.79 -5.51
CA LEU A 67 -9.95 -27.17 -5.88
C LEU A 67 -11.13 -27.70 -5.04
N GLN A 68 -11.24 -27.29 -3.78
CA GLN A 68 -12.33 -27.69 -2.89
C GLN A 68 -13.59 -26.84 -3.05
N SER A 69 -13.45 -25.63 -3.60
CA SER A 69 -14.53 -24.64 -3.73
C SER A 69 -14.35 -23.83 -5.02
N PRO A 70 -14.56 -24.47 -6.20
CA PRO A 70 -14.22 -23.90 -7.49
C PRO A 70 -15.10 -22.70 -7.88
N ASP A 71 -16.31 -22.61 -7.35
CA ASP A 71 -17.28 -21.57 -7.72
C ASP A 71 -17.32 -20.39 -6.72
N LEU A 72 -16.62 -20.49 -5.58
CA LEU A 72 -16.65 -19.43 -4.59
C LEU A 72 -15.77 -18.24 -5.02
N PRO A 73 -16.29 -17.02 -4.97
CA PRO A 73 -15.50 -15.81 -5.14
C PRO A 73 -14.52 -15.61 -3.98
N MET A 74 -13.47 -14.83 -4.23
CA MET A 74 -12.41 -14.53 -3.28
C MET A 74 -12.50 -13.09 -2.80
N ARG A 75 -12.40 -12.89 -1.49
CA ARG A 75 -12.11 -11.59 -0.86
C ARG A 75 -10.79 -11.68 -0.14
N ILE A 76 -9.94 -10.68 -0.33
CA ILE A 76 -8.57 -10.70 0.16
C ILE A 76 -8.33 -9.53 1.10
N VAL A 77 -7.74 -9.79 2.26
CA VAL A 77 -7.29 -8.76 3.21
C VAL A 77 -5.84 -9.07 3.59
N GLY A 78 -4.92 -8.21 3.20
CA GLY A 78 -3.50 -8.33 3.55
C GLY A 78 -3.04 -7.19 4.44
N HIS A 79 -2.38 -7.50 5.55
CA HIS A 79 -1.74 -6.49 6.41
C HIS A 79 -0.23 -6.41 6.15
N SER A 80 0.31 -5.21 6.01
CA SER A 80 1.75 -4.96 5.86
C SER A 80 2.35 -5.83 4.73
N LEU A 81 3.38 -6.64 5.02
CA LEU A 81 3.96 -7.65 4.11
C LEU A 81 2.91 -8.59 3.49
N GLY A 82 1.85 -8.92 4.23
CA GLY A 82 0.77 -9.79 3.75
C GLY A 82 0.04 -9.22 2.54
N GLY A 83 -0.12 -7.89 2.47
CA GLY A 83 -0.65 -7.25 1.26
C GLY A 83 0.30 -7.34 0.07
N LEU A 84 1.61 -7.20 0.30
CA LEU A 84 2.62 -7.35 -0.77
C LEU A 84 2.65 -8.77 -1.33
N ILE A 85 2.49 -9.79 -0.46
CA ILE A 85 2.39 -11.19 -0.89
C ILE A 85 1.20 -11.38 -1.83
N TRP A 86 0.04 -10.83 -1.49
CA TRP A 86 -1.16 -10.95 -2.32
C TRP A 86 -1.06 -10.21 -3.65
N LEU A 87 -0.42 -9.04 -3.66
CA LEU A 87 -0.11 -8.34 -4.90
C LEU A 87 0.71 -9.24 -5.85
N GLU A 88 1.79 -9.84 -5.35
CA GLU A 88 2.65 -10.75 -6.14
C GLU A 88 1.91 -12.00 -6.63
N ILE A 89 1.02 -12.57 -5.81
CA ILE A 89 0.20 -13.72 -6.21
C ILE A 89 -0.74 -13.34 -7.35
N LEU A 90 -1.45 -12.21 -7.23
CA LEU A 90 -2.38 -11.78 -8.26
C LEU A 90 -1.66 -11.42 -9.57
N ASP A 91 -0.47 -10.84 -9.51
CA ASP A 91 0.35 -10.56 -10.69
C ASP A 91 0.78 -11.86 -11.42
N ARG A 92 1.09 -12.93 -10.68
CA ARG A 92 1.43 -14.25 -11.23
C ARG A 92 0.23 -15.01 -11.79
N HIS A 93 -0.96 -14.71 -11.29
CA HIS A 93 -2.20 -15.41 -11.62
C HIS A 93 -3.30 -14.48 -12.14
N PRO A 94 -3.11 -13.81 -13.31
CA PRO A 94 -4.13 -12.98 -13.92
C PRO A 94 -5.42 -13.76 -14.24
N GLU A 95 -5.33 -15.08 -14.43
CA GLU A 95 -6.48 -15.96 -14.62
C GLU A 95 -7.39 -16.06 -13.39
N TRP A 96 -6.93 -15.68 -12.20
CA TRP A 96 -7.76 -15.65 -10.98
C TRP A 96 -8.56 -14.36 -10.83
N TRP A 97 -8.24 -13.31 -11.58
CA TRP A 97 -8.79 -11.96 -11.33
C TRP A 97 -10.31 -11.89 -11.43
N SER A 98 -10.90 -12.63 -12.36
CA SER A 98 -12.36 -12.72 -12.53
C SER A 98 -13.10 -13.32 -11.32
N ARG A 99 -12.37 -13.98 -10.41
CA ARG A 99 -12.90 -14.56 -9.19
C ARG A 99 -12.63 -13.72 -7.95
N VAL A 100 -11.79 -12.68 -8.06
CA VAL A 100 -11.48 -11.81 -6.93
C VAL A 100 -12.50 -10.68 -6.89
N GLU A 101 -13.39 -10.72 -5.89
CA GLU A 101 -14.38 -9.65 -5.68
C GLU A 101 -13.72 -8.37 -5.17
N SER A 102 -12.69 -8.50 -4.33
CA SER A 102 -11.94 -7.34 -3.85
C SER A 102 -10.63 -7.72 -3.16
N ILE A 103 -9.73 -6.74 -3.10
CA ILE A 103 -8.50 -6.78 -2.31
C ILE A 103 -8.42 -5.55 -1.39
N VAL A 104 -8.12 -5.80 -0.12
CA VAL A 104 -7.89 -4.78 0.90
C VAL A 104 -6.44 -4.84 1.36
N LEU A 105 -5.73 -3.71 1.24
CA LEU A 105 -4.35 -3.52 1.68
C LEU A 105 -4.34 -2.68 2.95
N VAL A 106 -3.95 -3.26 4.08
CA VAL A 106 -3.97 -2.61 5.40
C VAL A 106 -2.54 -2.31 5.84
N GLY A 107 -2.13 -1.05 5.85
CA GLY A 107 -0.78 -0.62 6.22
C GLY A 107 0.32 -1.24 5.34
N SER A 108 0.00 -1.65 4.11
CA SER A 108 0.96 -2.28 3.21
C SER A 108 1.88 -1.25 2.57
N PRO A 109 3.21 -1.41 2.65
CA PRO A 109 4.17 -0.47 2.06
C PRO A 109 4.33 -0.71 0.55
N VAL A 110 3.28 -0.44 -0.21
CA VAL A 110 3.20 -0.73 -1.66
C VAL A 110 4.27 0.01 -2.46
N GLY A 111 4.53 1.29 -2.14
CA GLY A 111 5.60 2.08 -2.77
C GLY A 111 7.01 1.67 -2.35
N GLY A 112 7.14 0.65 -1.51
CA GLY A 112 8.32 0.42 -0.69
C GLY A 112 8.31 1.34 0.53
N ALA A 113 8.80 0.84 1.65
CA ALA A 113 9.02 1.68 2.82
C ALA A 113 10.49 1.64 3.22
N ASP A 114 10.95 2.74 3.80
CA ASP A 114 12.27 2.83 4.45
C ASP A 114 12.37 1.94 5.71
N LEU A 115 11.38 1.08 5.93
CA LEU A 115 11.46 -0.10 6.80
C LEU A 115 12.69 -0.95 6.48
N ALA A 116 13.13 -0.95 5.22
CA ALA A 116 14.41 -1.52 4.80
C ALA A 116 15.62 -0.96 5.58
N ARG A 117 15.64 0.33 5.96
CA ARG A 117 16.73 0.93 6.77
C ARG A 117 16.65 0.56 8.25
N ALA A 118 15.46 0.32 8.80
CA ALA A 118 15.32 -0.18 10.17
C ALA A 118 15.81 -1.64 10.30
N LEU A 119 15.65 -2.43 9.22
CA LEU A 119 16.04 -3.84 9.15
C LEU A 119 17.46 -4.05 8.65
N ASP A 120 17.96 -3.14 7.81
CA ASP A 120 19.28 -3.19 7.21
C ASP A 120 19.92 -1.79 7.22
N PRO A 121 20.39 -1.32 8.40
CA PRO A 121 21.00 -0.01 8.55
C PRO A 121 22.28 0.16 7.71
N MET A 122 22.88 -0.94 7.24
CA MET A 122 24.06 -0.93 6.36
C MET A 122 23.70 -0.99 4.87
N LYS A 123 22.41 -1.02 4.50
CA LYS A 123 21.91 -1.09 3.11
C LYS A 123 22.48 -2.26 2.30
N LEU A 124 22.76 -3.40 2.95
CA LEU A 124 23.28 -4.58 2.26
C LEU A 124 22.22 -5.27 1.37
N GLY A 125 20.93 -4.91 1.51
CA GLY A 125 19.81 -5.46 0.77
C GLY A 125 19.62 -6.95 1.02
N LEU A 126 19.99 -7.45 2.20
CA LEU A 126 19.97 -8.88 2.51
C LEU A 126 18.66 -9.28 3.19
N GLY A 127 17.93 -10.20 2.55
CA GLY A 127 16.74 -10.82 3.12
C GLY A 127 15.45 -10.04 2.83
N ILE A 128 14.48 -10.10 3.74
CA ILE A 128 13.15 -9.49 3.56
C ILE A 128 13.20 -7.95 3.45
N ALA A 129 14.26 -7.30 3.96
CA ALA A 129 14.42 -5.85 3.90
C ALA A 129 14.45 -5.33 2.45
N ARG A 130 15.09 -6.07 1.54
CA ARG A 130 15.10 -5.75 0.10
C ARG A 130 13.69 -5.84 -0.48
N ASP A 131 12.97 -6.91 -0.12
CA ASP A 131 11.61 -7.13 -0.63
C ASP A 131 10.66 -6.03 -0.12
N LEU A 132 10.76 -5.62 1.14
CA LEU A 132 9.95 -4.54 1.73
C LEU A 132 10.29 -3.15 1.17
N GLY A 133 11.51 -2.95 0.67
CA GLY A 133 11.94 -1.72 0.02
C GLY A 133 11.60 -1.65 -1.48
N ALA A 134 11.17 -2.77 -2.09
CA ALA A 134 10.86 -2.79 -3.51
C ALA A 134 9.50 -2.14 -3.81
N ASN A 135 9.49 -1.24 -4.80
CA ASN A 135 8.28 -0.56 -5.24
C ASN A 135 7.38 -1.53 -6.03
N ARG A 136 6.18 -1.77 -5.50
CA ARG A 136 5.10 -2.57 -6.10
C ARG A 136 3.91 -1.75 -6.55
N ARG A 137 4.03 -0.41 -6.56
CA ARG A 137 2.96 0.50 -6.97
C ARG A 137 2.48 0.24 -8.40
N PRO A 138 3.35 0.07 -9.42
CA PRO A 138 2.87 -0.21 -10.78
C PRO A 138 2.03 -1.50 -10.87
N LEU A 139 2.45 -2.54 -10.14
CA LEU A 139 1.74 -3.80 -10.04
C LEU A 139 0.37 -3.60 -9.35
N ALA A 140 0.35 -2.91 -8.21
CA ALA A 140 -0.90 -2.64 -7.48
C ALA A 140 -1.90 -1.80 -8.28
N GLU A 141 -1.42 -0.82 -9.07
CA GLU A 141 -2.25 0.00 -9.95
C GLU A 141 -2.84 -0.83 -11.10
N ALA A 142 -2.06 -1.75 -11.67
CA ALA A 142 -2.55 -2.66 -12.71
C ALA A 142 -3.67 -3.58 -12.18
N ILE A 143 -3.55 -4.05 -10.93
CA ILE A 143 -4.59 -4.82 -10.24
C ILE A 143 -5.81 -3.94 -9.95
N ALA A 144 -5.61 -2.74 -9.39
CA ALA A 144 -6.69 -1.82 -9.01
C ALA A 144 -7.53 -1.36 -10.22
N ALA A 145 -6.95 -1.38 -11.43
CA ALA A 145 -7.67 -1.10 -12.67
C ALA A 145 -8.71 -2.16 -13.05
N GLN A 146 -8.63 -3.37 -12.48
CA GLN A 146 -9.54 -4.49 -12.82
C GLN A 146 -10.26 -5.08 -11.60
N ILE A 147 -9.68 -4.97 -10.41
CA ILE A 147 -10.20 -5.52 -9.16
C ILE A 147 -10.46 -4.37 -8.18
N PRO A 148 -11.66 -4.26 -7.59
CA PRO A 148 -11.93 -3.29 -6.54
C PRO A 148 -10.90 -3.38 -5.41
N MET A 149 -10.21 -2.27 -5.15
CA MET A 149 -9.14 -2.19 -4.15
C MET A 149 -9.43 -1.13 -3.10
N LEU A 150 -9.24 -1.50 -1.83
CA LEU A 150 -9.21 -0.56 -0.70
C LEU A 150 -7.81 -0.53 -0.09
N VAL A 151 -7.28 0.67 0.13
CA VAL A 151 -6.08 0.92 0.92
C VAL A 151 -6.48 1.56 2.25
N ILE A 152 -6.07 0.95 3.35
CA ILE A 152 -6.26 1.49 4.70
C ILE A 152 -4.89 1.81 5.30
N ALA A 153 -4.66 3.07 5.67
CA ALA A 153 -3.46 3.52 6.38
C ALA A 153 -3.78 3.90 7.83
N GLY A 154 -2.87 3.59 8.76
CA GLY A 154 -2.90 4.15 10.11
C GLY A 154 -2.17 5.49 10.14
N ASP A 155 -2.55 6.36 11.07
CA ASP A 155 -1.91 7.66 11.25
C ASP A 155 -1.81 8.05 12.72
N VAL A 156 -0.64 7.90 13.34
CA VAL A 156 -0.40 8.24 14.76
C VAL A 156 0.38 9.52 14.96
N ASP A 157 1.11 9.95 13.94
CA ASP A 157 2.02 11.09 14.00
C ASP A 157 1.87 12.06 12.83
N ASP A 158 0.69 12.06 12.22
CA ASP A 158 0.30 12.97 11.15
C ASP A 158 1.15 12.74 9.89
N GLY A 159 1.28 11.47 9.49
CA GLY A 159 2.06 11.06 8.33
C GLY A 159 2.48 9.59 8.29
N SER A 160 2.37 8.84 9.39
CA SER A 160 2.67 7.41 9.44
C SER A 160 1.89 6.68 10.53
N ASP A 161 1.84 5.36 10.45
CA ASP A 161 1.34 4.50 11.53
C ASP A 161 2.43 4.14 12.56
N GLY A 162 3.55 4.86 12.54
CA GLY A 162 4.76 4.60 13.33
C GLY A 162 5.71 3.58 12.69
N THR A 163 5.37 3.02 11.52
CA THR A 163 6.20 2.04 10.80
C THR A 163 6.23 2.31 9.30
N VAL A 164 5.05 2.51 8.69
CA VAL A 164 4.86 2.76 7.26
C VAL A 164 4.33 4.18 7.07
N PRO A 165 5.02 5.03 6.29
CA PRO A 165 4.48 6.33 5.90
C PRO A 165 3.20 6.17 5.07
N ILE A 166 2.22 7.05 5.27
CA ILE A 166 0.97 7.04 4.50
C ILE A 166 1.22 7.11 2.99
N ALA A 167 2.22 7.90 2.56
CA ALA A 167 2.58 8.01 1.15
C ALA A 167 2.97 6.64 0.54
N ALA A 168 3.65 5.78 1.31
CA ALA A 168 4.08 4.46 0.87
C ALA A 168 2.92 3.47 0.71
N THR A 169 1.74 3.72 1.30
CA THR A 169 0.57 2.84 1.14
C THR A 169 -0.28 3.19 -0.08
N LYS A 170 -0.17 4.41 -0.61
CA LYS A 170 -1.07 4.92 -1.66
C LYS A 170 -0.90 4.16 -2.98
N VAL A 171 -2.03 3.83 -3.59
CA VAL A 171 -2.18 3.20 -4.90
C VAL A 171 -3.19 4.02 -5.70
N PHE A 172 -2.83 4.48 -6.89
CA PHE A 172 -3.80 5.17 -7.76
C PHE A 172 -4.84 4.19 -8.31
N GLY A 173 -6.09 4.62 -8.39
CA GLY A 173 -7.22 3.77 -8.78
C GLY A 173 -7.83 2.94 -7.64
N ALA A 174 -7.22 2.95 -6.44
CA ALA A 174 -7.80 2.33 -5.24
C ALA A 174 -8.56 3.36 -4.39
N GLU A 175 -9.57 2.90 -3.66
CA GLU A 175 -10.14 3.69 -2.56
C GLU A 175 -9.14 3.80 -1.42
N PHE A 176 -9.15 4.93 -0.72
CA PHE A 176 -8.19 5.22 0.33
C PHE A 176 -8.88 5.71 1.60
N VAL A 177 -8.54 5.08 2.73
CA VAL A 177 -8.98 5.48 4.06
C VAL A 177 -7.75 5.64 4.97
N SER A 178 -7.64 6.79 5.63
CA SER A 178 -6.68 7.00 6.71
C SER A 178 -7.39 6.99 8.06
N ILE A 179 -6.91 6.18 9.00
CA ILE A 179 -7.47 6.03 10.34
C ILE A 179 -6.51 6.67 11.35
N THR A 180 -6.93 7.81 11.90
CA THR A 180 -6.15 8.55 12.90
C THR A 180 -6.01 7.78 14.21
N ARG A 181 -4.88 7.98 14.89
CA ARG A 181 -4.50 7.41 16.19
C ARG A 181 -4.45 5.88 16.23
N VAL A 182 -4.17 5.22 15.10
CA VAL A 182 -4.00 3.76 15.03
C VAL A 182 -2.60 3.40 14.57
N THR A 183 -1.86 2.70 15.42
CA THR A 183 -0.49 2.22 15.13
C THR A 183 -0.49 1.08 14.12
N HIS A 184 0.67 0.84 13.49
CA HIS A 184 0.85 -0.22 12.50
C HIS A 184 0.38 -1.60 12.99
N SER A 185 0.74 -1.95 14.24
CA SER A 185 0.39 -3.23 14.83
C SER A 185 -1.09 -3.35 15.19
N ALA A 186 -1.74 -2.24 15.56
CA ALA A 186 -3.16 -2.20 15.90
C ALA A 186 -4.06 -2.35 14.67
N LEU A 187 -3.61 -1.93 13.48
CA LEU A 187 -4.37 -2.04 12.24
C LEU A 187 -4.86 -3.47 11.92
N LYS A 188 -4.16 -4.50 12.41
CA LYS A 188 -4.47 -5.91 12.14
C LYS A 188 -5.87 -6.35 12.57
N ASN A 189 -6.45 -5.71 13.57
CA ASN A 189 -7.75 -6.06 14.12
C ASN A 189 -8.51 -4.88 14.76
N HIS A 190 -8.12 -3.65 14.44
CA HIS A 190 -8.80 -2.47 14.97
C HIS A 190 -10.26 -2.40 14.48
N PRO A 191 -11.25 -2.08 15.33
CA PRO A 191 -12.66 -2.03 14.91
C PRO A 191 -12.94 -1.07 13.74
N ALA A 192 -12.24 0.06 13.68
CA ALA A 192 -12.37 1.01 12.56
C ALA A 192 -11.89 0.43 11.22
N VAL A 193 -10.93 -0.50 11.23
CA VAL A 193 -10.50 -1.22 10.02
C VAL A 193 -11.62 -2.13 9.54
N ALA A 194 -12.24 -2.89 10.46
CA ALA A 194 -13.40 -3.73 10.11
C ALA A 194 -14.57 -2.89 9.58
N ALA A 195 -14.83 -1.73 10.17
CA ALA A 195 -15.87 -0.81 9.72
C ALA A 195 -15.60 -0.28 8.29
N ALA A 196 -14.38 0.16 8.01
CA ALA A 196 -13.99 0.64 6.69
C ALA A 196 -14.12 -0.45 5.61
N ILE A 197 -13.70 -1.69 5.93
CA ILE A 197 -13.83 -2.82 5.00
C ILE A 197 -15.29 -3.16 4.70
N ARG A 198 -16.16 -3.16 5.72
CA ARG A 198 -17.60 -3.41 5.50
C ARG A 198 -18.22 -2.32 4.64
N GLN A 199 -17.96 -1.04 4.93
CA GLN A 199 -18.44 0.07 4.12
C GLN A 199 -18.01 -0.07 2.65
N PHE A 200 -16.76 -0.48 2.42
CA PHE A 200 -16.25 -0.73 1.08
C PHE A 200 -16.91 -1.94 0.38
N TRP A 201 -17.28 -2.99 1.12
CA TRP A 201 -18.00 -4.15 0.58
C TRP A 201 -19.50 -3.93 0.39
N ASP A 202 -20.11 -2.98 1.10
CA ASP A 202 -21.53 -2.62 0.95
C ASP A 202 -21.80 -1.80 -0.33
N LEU A 203 -20.75 -1.29 -0.97
CA LEU A 203 -20.85 -0.60 -2.25
C LEU A 203 -21.12 -1.59 -3.40
N PRO A 204 -21.80 -1.17 -4.48
CA PRO A 204 -22.10 -2.04 -5.62
C PRO A 204 -20.84 -2.68 -6.25
N LYS A 205 -20.93 -3.98 -6.57
CA LYS A 205 -19.82 -4.79 -7.11
C LYS A 205 -19.41 -4.40 -8.54
N ASP A 206 -20.31 -3.78 -9.30
CA ASP A 206 -20.09 -3.30 -10.66
C ASP A 206 -19.43 -1.91 -10.70
N ARG A 207 -19.03 -1.36 -9.54
CA ARG A 207 -18.19 -0.17 -9.50
C ARG A 207 -16.78 -0.53 -9.99
N ILE A 208 -16.61 -0.51 -11.30
CA ILE A 208 -15.28 -0.30 -11.85
C ILE A 208 -14.97 1.17 -11.54
N ALA A 209 -13.87 1.43 -10.85
CA ALA A 209 -13.37 2.79 -10.70
C ALA A 209 -13.32 3.40 -12.10
N GLN A 210 -14.15 4.40 -12.37
CA GLN A 210 -14.10 5.06 -13.68
C GLN A 210 -12.66 5.53 -13.89
N PRO A 211 -12.08 5.36 -15.09
CA PRO A 211 -10.77 5.91 -15.39
C PRO A 211 -10.85 7.42 -15.19
N MET A 212 -10.46 7.88 -14.01
CA MET A 212 -10.34 9.29 -13.74
C MET A 212 -9.01 9.68 -14.34
N GLU A 213 -9.06 10.55 -15.36
CA GLU A 213 -7.86 11.19 -15.87
C GLU A 213 -7.09 11.77 -14.67
N PRO A 214 -5.81 11.40 -14.50
CA PRO A 214 -5.06 11.84 -13.33
C PRO A 214 -4.97 13.37 -13.34
N ASP A 215 -5.33 13.99 -12.21
CA ASP A 215 -5.13 15.43 -12.05
C ASP A 215 -3.63 15.79 -12.06
N LEU A 216 -3.33 17.09 -12.16
CA LEU A 216 -1.95 17.56 -12.25
C LEU A 216 -1.12 17.18 -11.00
N SER A 217 -1.75 17.07 -9.84
CA SER A 217 -1.09 16.62 -8.61
C SER A 217 -0.66 15.15 -8.71
N ILE A 218 -1.53 14.28 -9.24
CA ILE A 218 -1.23 12.86 -9.46
C ILE A 218 -0.09 12.71 -10.49
N LEU A 219 -0.16 13.45 -11.60
CA LEU A 219 0.90 13.45 -12.62
C LEU A 219 2.24 13.90 -12.04
N LEU A 220 2.25 14.96 -11.24
CA LEU A 220 3.45 15.45 -10.57
C LEU A 220 4.01 14.42 -9.58
N ILE A 221 3.14 13.81 -8.75
CA ILE A 221 3.54 12.77 -7.79
C ILE A 221 4.16 11.57 -8.52
N ARG A 222 3.53 11.08 -9.60
CA ARG A 222 4.06 9.98 -10.41
C ARG A 222 5.43 10.30 -10.99
N ARG A 223 5.62 11.53 -11.48
CA ARG A 223 6.92 11.98 -12.02
C ARG A 223 8.01 12.01 -10.94
N LEU A 224 7.68 12.44 -9.72
CA LEU A 224 8.62 12.40 -8.61
C LEU A 224 8.95 10.96 -8.18
N GLN A 225 7.94 10.10 -8.10
CA GLN A 225 8.10 8.69 -7.74
C GLN A 225 8.90 7.88 -8.78
N ALA A 226 8.96 8.35 -10.03
CA ALA A 226 9.76 7.76 -11.08
C ALA A 226 11.26 8.13 -11.01
N ILE A 227 11.66 9.02 -10.09
CA ILE A 227 13.07 9.36 -9.89
C ILE A 227 13.77 8.18 -9.20
N ASP A 228 14.87 7.72 -9.79
CA ASP A 228 15.70 6.67 -9.18
C ASP A 228 16.12 7.05 -7.76
N GLY A 229 15.89 6.15 -6.81
CA GLY A 229 16.20 6.37 -5.40
C GLY A 229 15.22 7.27 -4.64
N MET A 230 14.11 7.69 -5.27
CA MET A 230 12.99 8.31 -4.55
C MET A 230 12.43 7.36 -3.52
N THR A 231 12.30 7.85 -2.29
CA THR A 231 11.72 7.11 -1.17
C THR A 231 10.52 7.89 -0.63
N ASP A 232 9.36 7.23 -0.56
CA ASP A 232 8.17 7.82 0.04
C ASP A 232 8.41 8.08 1.53
N GLY A 233 8.10 9.31 1.96
CA GLY A 233 8.50 9.83 3.24
C GLY A 233 7.34 10.33 4.10
N HIS A 234 7.67 10.62 5.35
CA HIS A 234 6.77 11.34 6.25
C HIS A 234 6.76 12.83 5.87
N ARG A 235 5.60 13.49 5.96
CA ARG A 235 5.43 14.94 5.75
C ARG A 235 6.16 15.88 6.73
N ARG A 236 7.04 15.36 7.59
CA ARG A 236 7.86 16.18 8.50
C ARG A 236 8.72 17.12 7.67
N GLY A 237 8.77 18.38 8.06
CA GLY A 237 9.46 19.43 7.31
C GLY A 237 8.61 20.10 6.23
N PHE A 238 7.37 19.66 5.98
CA PHE A 238 6.47 20.34 5.04
C PHE A 238 6.28 21.82 5.37
N ASN A 239 6.02 22.16 6.64
CA ASN A 239 5.88 23.56 7.08
C ASN A 239 7.17 24.38 6.98
N GLN A 240 8.32 23.74 6.85
CA GLN A 240 9.65 24.36 6.70
C GLN A 240 10.10 24.39 5.24
N SER A 241 9.35 23.75 4.34
CA SER A 241 9.67 23.67 2.93
C SER A 241 9.42 24.99 2.22
N SER A 242 10.26 25.28 1.23
CA SER A 242 10.13 26.44 0.37
C SER A 242 9.33 26.09 -0.88
N LEU A 243 8.47 26.99 -1.32
CA LEU A 243 7.77 26.85 -2.59
C LEU A 243 8.81 26.81 -3.73
N PHE A 244 8.74 25.78 -4.56
CA PHE A 244 9.62 25.61 -5.71
C PHE A 244 8.88 25.94 -7.02
N LEU A 245 7.62 25.51 -7.13
CA LEU A 245 6.79 25.66 -8.32
C LEU A 245 5.30 25.60 -7.93
N THR A 246 4.45 26.31 -8.66
CA THR A 246 2.98 26.24 -8.57
C THR A 246 2.44 25.91 -9.96
N LEU A 247 1.56 24.91 -10.05
CA LEU A 247 0.86 24.50 -11.26
C LEU A 247 -0.41 25.34 -11.46
N GLU A 248 -1.01 25.26 -12.65
CA GLU A 248 -2.19 26.05 -13.02
C GLU A 248 -3.43 25.81 -12.13
N ASP A 249 -3.58 24.59 -11.60
CA ASP A 249 -4.65 24.20 -10.69
C ASP A 249 -4.38 24.62 -9.22
N GLY A 250 -3.28 25.32 -8.96
CA GLY A 250 -2.84 25.71 -7.63
C GLY A 250 -2.07 24.63 -6.87
N THR A 251 -1.84 23.45 -7.46
CA THR A 251 -0.95 22.43 -6.88
C THR A 251 0.46 22.99 -6.74
N THR A 252 1.09 22.79 -5.59
CA THR A 252 2.44 23.28 -5.32
C THR A 252 3.44 22.15 -5.16
N LEU A 253 4.62 22.33 -5.77
CA LEU A 253 5.82 21.56 -5.50
C LEU A 253 6.70 22.37 -4.54
N ARG A 254 7.13 21.73 -3.46
CA ARG A 254 7.94 22.36 -2.42
C ARG A 254 9.18 21.52 -2.15
N THR A 255 10.27 22.19 -1.81
CA THR A 255 11.55 21.54 -1.50
C THR A 255 12.01 21.90 -0.11
N TRP A 256 12.72 20.97 0.54
CA TRP A 256 13.31 21.19 1.85
C TRP A 256 14.58 20.37 1.98
N LYS A 257 15.58 20.91 2.66
CA LYS A 257 16.77 20.18 3.04
C LYS A 257 16.73 19.97 4.54
N ASN A 258 16.71 18.73 4.99
CA ASN A 258 16.69 18.44 6.42
C ASN A 258 18.06 18.77 7.06
N PRO A 259 18.18 18.78 8.40
CA PRO A 259 19.43 19.10 9.09
C PRO A 259 20.62 18.18 8.75
N TRP A 260 20.38 17.00 8.18
CA TRP A 260 21.41 16.07 7.72
C TRP A 260 21.77 16.26 6.23
N GLY A 261 21.21 17.29 5.58
CA GLY A 261 21.50 17.61 4.20
C GLY A 261 20.78 16.73 3.18
N ILE A 262 19.75 15.97 3.59
CA ILE A 262 18.94 15.13 2.69
C ILE A 262 17.88 16.01 2.02
N ASP A 263 17.75 15.88 0.70
CA ASP A 263 16.79 16.62 -0.11
C ASP A 263 15.41 15.94 -0.07
N HIS A 264 14.41 16.71 0.36
CA HIS A 264 13.01 16.35 0.43
C HIS A 264 12.18 17.14 -0.58
N VAL A 265 11.16 16.50 -1.12
CA VAL A 265 10.12 17.10 -1.96
C VAL A 265 8.74 16.86 -1.37
N PHE A 266 7.86 17.83 -1.56
CA PHE A 266 6.47 17.74 -1.16
C PHE A 266 5.57 18.23 -2.29
N VAL A 267 4.41 17.59 -2.44
CA VAL A 267 3.32 18.06 -3.29
C VAL A 267 2.15 18.42 -2.39
N ALA A 268 1.56 19.59 -2.60
CA ALA A 268 0.36 20.02 -1.87
C ALA A 268 -0.71 20.55 -2.82
N CYS A 269 -1.97 20.34 -2.46
CA CYS A 269 -3.11 20.89 -3.20
C CYS A 269 -3.20 22.42 -3.04
N SER A 270 -4.13 23.04 -3.77
CA SER A 270 -4.41 24.47 -3.73
C SER A 270 -4.84 24.97 -2.34
N GLU A 271 -5.45 24.11 -1.52
CA GLU A 271 -5.78 24.39 -0.12
C GLU A 271 -4.57 24.31 0.83
N GLY A 272 -3.40 23.94 0.32
CA GLY A 272 -2.15 23.84 1.10
C GLY A 272 -2.00 22.53 1.88
N THR A 273 -2.87 21.53 1.65
CA THR A 273 -2.74 20.20 2.28
C THR A 273 -1.66 19.38 1.57
N CYS A 274 -0.70 18.83 2.33
CA CYS A 274 0.34 17.96 1.80
C CYS A 274 -0.24 16.64 1.28
N LEU A 275 -0.18 16.43 -0.04
CA LEU A 275 -0.66 15.24 -0.74
C LEU A 275 0.41 14.14 -0.81
N TYR A 276 1.67 14.54 -0.93
CA TYR A 276 2.82 13.64 -1.10
C TYR A 276 4.07 14.20 -0.42
N SER A 277 4.91 13.29 0.07
CA SER A 277 6.23 13.57 0.60
C SER A 277 7.19 12.49 0.12
N GLY A 278 8.34 12.90 -0.38
CA GLY A 278 9.41 12.01 -0.81
C GLY A 278 10.78 12.60 -0.51
N PHE A 279 11.81 11.77 -0.55
CA PHE A 279 13.20 12.21 -0.45
C PHE A 279 14.12 11.30 -1.23
N VAL A 280 15.29 11.82 -1.58
CA VAL A 280 16.37 11.05 -2.22
C VAL A 280 17.59 11.01 -1.33
N GLY A 281 18.31 9.88 -1.33
CA GLY A 281 19.63 9.82 -0.71
C GLY A 281 20.67 10.64 -1.51
N TRP A 282 21.82 10.92 -0.90
CA TRP A 282 22.89 11.71 -1.53
C TRP A 282 23.31 11.22 -2.92
N GLY A 283 23.24 9.90 -3.16
CA GLY A 283 23.59 9.30 -4.46
C GLY A 283 22.62 9.61 -5.61
N HIS A 284 21.46 10.20 -5.34
CA HIS A 284 20.40 10.48 -6.32
C HIS A 284 19.98 11.97 -6.35
N VAL A 285 20.78 12.84 -5.74
CA VAL A 285 20.47 14.29 -5.65
C VAL A 285 20.48 14.95 -7.02
N ARG A 286 21.38 14.52 -7.91
CA ARG A 286 21.49 15.11 -9.26
C ARG A 286 20.25 14.81 -10.08
N GLU A 287 19.78 13.57 -10.05
CA GLU A 287 18.59 13.10 -10.78
C GLU A 287 17.33 13.83 -10.29
N LEU A 288 17.25 14.10 -8.98
CA LEU A 288 16.21 14.97 -8.42
C LEU A 288 16.32 16.41 -8.98
N GLN A 289 17.50 17.02 -8.94
CA GLN A 289 17.70 18.39 -9.43
C GLN A 289 17.37 18.53 -10.93
N GLU A 290 17.82 17.59 -11.77
CA GLU A 290 17.50 17.55 -13.19
C GLU A 290 16.00 17.45 -13.42
N THR A 291 15.30 16.60 -12.66
CA THR A 291 13.84 16.48 -12.75
C THR A 291 13.15 17.78 -12.34
N LEU A 292 13.57 18.40 -11.24
CA LEU A 292 13.02 19.67 -10.75
C LEU A 292 13.20 20.82 -11.76
N GLU A 293 14.37 20.93 -12.39
CA GLU A 293 14.61 21.95 -13.41
C GLU A 293 13.82 21.67 -14.69
N SER A 294 13.69 20.40 -15.11
CA SER A 294 12.84 20.04 -16.26
C SER A 294 11.37 20.43 -16.06
N LEU A 295 10.85 20.29 -14.83
CA LEU A 295 9.47 20.65 -14.48
C LEU A 295 9.23 22.16 -14.63
N LYS A 296 10.18 23.00 -14.20
CA LYS A 296 10.09 24.46 -14.37
C LYS A 296 10.01 24.87 -15.84
N LEU A 297 10.82 24.23 -16.69
CA LEU A 297 10.88 24.55 -18.12
C LEU A 297 9.57 24.18 -18.82
N THR A 298 8.97 23.03 -18.50
CA THR A 298 7.71 22.58 -19.10
C THR A 298 6.53 23.51 -18.80
N ILE A 299 6.52 24.21 -17.65
CA ILE A 299 5.42 25.09 -17.23
C ILE A 299 5.64 26.55 -17.67
N SER A 300 6.88 26.91 -18.02
CA SER A 300 7.21 28.24 -18.57
C SER A 300 7.05 28.31 -20.10
N SER A 301 6.59 27.22 -20.74
CA SER A 301 6.42 27.04 -22.19
C SER A 301 4.94 27.01 -22.56
#